data_AF-A0A1Z4JCI9-F1
#
_entry.id   AF-A0A1Z4JCI9-F1
#
_cell.length_a   1.000
_cell.length_b   1.000
_cell.length_c   1.000
_cell.angle_alpha   90.00
_cell.angle_beta   90.00
_cell.angle_gamma   90.00
#
_symmetry.space_group_name_H-M   'P 1'
#
loop_
_entity.id
_entity.type
_entity.pdbx_description
1 polymer ?
#
loop_
_entity_poly.entity_id
_entity_poly.type
_entity_poly.pdbx_seq_one_letter_code
_entity_poly.pdbx_strand_id
1 'polypeptide(L)'
;MNDTSNQLPEFLQGAGDASGKLLQYVQSLEPETIAQLSKPSSPEVLQVMERNIIGLLGGLPPESFDVMITTNRESLGRLLASAMMSGYFLKSAEQRLALEKSWSDVQ
;
A
#
# COMPACT_ATOMS: atom_id res chain seq x y z
N MET A 1 13.02 12.19 28.32
CA MET A 1 12.23 12.73 27.19
C MET A 1 12.65 11.95 25.97
N ASN A 2 11.69 11.26 25.34
CA ASN A 2 11.96 10.28 24.27
C ASN A 2 11.70 10.96 22.92
N ASP A 3 12.77 11.37 22.24
CA ASP A 3 12.71 11.91 20.88
C ASP A 3 12.66 10.76 19.87
N THR A 4 11.47 10.17 19.71
CA THR A 4 11.18 9.15 18.66
C THR A 4 10.60 9.77 17.38
N SER A 5 10.88 11.05 17.11
CA SER A 5 10.53 11.66 15.82
C SER A 5 11.66 11.44 14.81
N ASN A 6 11.32 10.84 13.66
CA ASN A 6 12.12 10.73 12.43
C ASN A 6 13.15 9.60 12.26
N GLN A 7 13.17 8.55 13.09
CA GLN A 7 13.90 7.34 12.70
C GLN A 7 13.11 6.59 11.63
N LEU A 8 13.40 6.91 10.37
CA LEU A 8 13.02 6.08 9.24
C LEU A 8 13.49 4.65 9.50
N PRO A 9 12.59 3.65 9.45
CA PRO A 9 12.94 2.25 9.64
C PRO A 9 14.21 1.87 8.87
N GLU A 10 15.18 1.21 9.52
CA GLU A 10 16.49 0.86 8.95
C GLU A 10 16.38 0.15 7.59
N PHE A 11 15.32 -0.64 7.35
CA PHE A 11 15.10 -1.31 6.07
C PHE A 11 14.83 -0.35 4.89
N LEU A 12 14.39 0.89 5.16
CA LEU A 12 14.17 1.92 4.14
C LEU A 12 15.46 2.63 3.73
N GLN A 13 16.55 2.51 4.52
CA GLN A 13 17.83 3.14 4.18
C GLN A 13 18.51 2.46 2.98
N GLY A 14 18.15 1.21 2.65
CA GLY A 14 18.59 0.50 1.43
C GLY A 14 17.68 0.70 0.20
N ALA A 15 16.57 1.46 0.33
CA ALA A 15 15.55 1.53 -0.70
C ALA A 15 15.94 2.35 -1.95
N GLY A 16 17.04 3.10 -1.92
CA GLY A 16 17.49 3.91 -3.06
C GLY A 16 17.77 3.08 -4.32
N ASP A 17 18.36 1.89 -4.15
CA ASP A 17 18.65 0.95 -5.24
C ASP A 17 17.49 -0.03 -5.50
N ALA A 18 16.72 -0.36 -4.45
CA ALA A 18 15.51 -1.17 -4.56
C ALA A 18 14.37 -0.44 -5.31
N SER A 19 14.29 0.89 -5.22
CA SER A 19 13.26 1.69 -5.90
C SER A 19 13.33 1.54 -7.43
N GLY A 20 14.54 1.42 -7.99
CA GLY A 20 14.71 1.17 -9.42
C GLY A 20 14.28 -0.23 -9.83
N LYS A 21 14.64 -1.25 -9.05
CA LYS A 21 14.31 -2.66 -9.30
C LYS A 21 12.81 -2.94 -9.12
N LEU A 22 12.19 -2.31 -8.14
CA LEU A 22 10.75 -2.37 -7.91
C LEU A 22 9.98 -1.72 -9.06
N LEU A 23 10.39 -0.51 -9.49
CA LEU A 23 9.75 0.16 -10.61
C LEU A 23 9.85 -0.67 -11.89
N GLN A 24 11.03 -1.25 -12.16
CA GLN A 24 11.24 -2.18 -13.26
C GLN A 24 10.34 -3.41 -13.16
N TYR A 25 10.19 -3.98 -11.97
CA TYR A 25 9.31 -5.13 -11.72
C TYR A 25 7.84 -4.77 -11.98
N VAL A 26 7.34 -3.66 -11.41
CA VAL A 26 5.96 -3.20 -11.61
C VAL A 26 5.69 -2.92 -13.09
N GLN A 27 6.64 -2.32 -13.81
CA GLN A 27 6.53 -2.08 -15.26
C GLN A 27 6.56 -3.36 -16.10
N SER A 28 7.16 -4.45 -15.58
CA SER A 28 7.20 -5.74 -16.26
C SER A 28 5.95 -6.61 -16.03
N LEU A 29 5.03 -6.18 -15.15
CA LEU A 29 3.80 -6.94 -14.88
C LEU A 29 2.82 -6.83 -16.05
N GLU A 30 2.24 -7.96 -16.43
CA GLU A 30 1.14 -8.01 -17.38
C GLU A 30 -0.07 -7.22 -16.84
N PRO A 31 -0.80 -6.46 -17.70
CA PRO A 31 -1.96 -5.66 -17.28
C PRO A 31 -3.02 -6.47 -16.54
N GLU A 32 -3.19 -7.75 -16.90
CA GLU A 32 -4.12 -8.65 -16.23
C GLU A 32 -3.71 -8.96 -14.79
N THR A 33 -2.40 -9.11 -14.53
CA THR A 33 -1.87 -9.34 -13.18
C THR A 33 -2.08 -8.10 -12.31
N ILE A 34 -1.85 -6.91 -12.86
CA ILE A 34 -2.13 -5.64 -12.17
C ILE A 34 -3.62 -5.54 -11.82
N ALA A 35 -4.50 -5.85 -12.78
CA ALA A 35 -5.95 -5.81 -12.56
C ALA A 35 -6.42 -6.81 -11.50
N GLN A 36 -5.82 -8.01 -11.43
CA GLN A 36 -6.14 -8.98 -10.38
C GLN A 36 -5.63 -8.53 -9.01
N LEU A 37 -4.40 -8.01 -8.93
CA LEU A 37 -3.81 -7.52 -7.67
C LEU A 37 -4.50 -6.25 -7.14
N SER A 38 -5.13 -5.47 -8.02
CA SER A 38 -5.86 -4.25 -7.67
C SER A 38 -7.31 -4.50 -7.26
N LYS A 39 -7.80 -5.74 -7.35
CA LYS A 39 -9.16 -6.09 -6.94
C LYS A 39 -9.21 -6.41 -5.44
N PRO A 40 -9.87 -5.58 -4.61
CA PRO A 40 -10.09 -5.93 -3.22
C PRO A 40 -11.09 -7.09 -3.14
N SER A 41 -10.80 -8.08 -2.28
CA SER A 41 -11.68 -9.25 -2.12
C SER A 41 -12.95 -8.95 -1.32
N SER A 42 -13.00 -7.81 -0.61
CA SER A 42 -14.17 -7.41 0.17
C SER A 42 -14.38 -5.89 0.21
N PRO A 43 -15.61 -5.43 0.47
CA PRO A 43 -15.92 -4.00 0.62
C PRO A 43 -15.16 -3.33 1.76
N GLU A 44 -14.90 -4.05 2.85
CA GLU A 44 -14.17 -3.54 4.02
C GLU A 44 -12.70 -3.26 3.67
N VAL A 45 -12.09 -4.14 2.87
CA VAL A 45 -10.72 -3.94 2.38
C VAL A 45 -10.64 -2.69 1.50
N LEU A 46 -11.63 -2.48 0.63
CA LEU A 46 -11.71 -1.27 -0.21
C LEU A 46 -11.76 0.01 0.63
N GLN A 47 -12.62 0.06 1.67
CA GLN A 47 -12.72 1.23 2.55
C GLN A 47 -11.41 1.52 3.29
N VAL A 48 -10.70 0.48 3.74
CA VAL A 48 -9.42 0.66 4.43
C VAL A 48 -8.35 1.14 3.46
N MET A 49 -8.32 0.64 2.22
CA MET A 49 -7.43 1.13 1.17
C MET A 49 -7.66 2.61 0.86
N GLU A 50 -8.92 3.03 0.65
CA GLU A 50 -9.28 4.44 0.43
C GLU A 50 -8.77 5.33 1.56
N ARG A 51 -9.05 4.94 2.81
CA ARG A 51 -8.60 5.70 3.98
C ARG A 51 -7.07 5.78 4.08
N ASN A 52 -6.36 4.73 3.69
CA ASN A 52 -4.90 4.73 3.66
C ASN A 52 -4.36 5.69 2.60
N ILE A 53 -4.94 5.66 1.39
CA ILE A 53 -4.57 6.57 0.29
C ILE A 53 -4.83 8.03 0.68
N ILE A 54 -5.99 8.34 1.26
CA ILE A 54 -6.30 9.68 1.77
C ILE A 54 -5.29 10.12 2.83
N GLY A 55 -4.88 9.21 3.72
CA GLY A 55 -3.83 9.47 4.72
C GLY A 55 -2.46 9.74 4.10
N LEU A 56 -2.13 9.08 3.00
CA LEU A 56 -0.87 9.25 2.27
C LEU A 56 -0.83 10.53 1.43
N LEU A 57 -1.97 10.93 0.85
CA LEU A 57 -2.07 12.04 -0.11
C LEU A 57 -2.53 13.36 0.52
N GLY A 58 -3.02 13.33 1.76
CA GLY A 58 -3.66 14.46 2.41
C GLY A 58 -5.16 14.48 2.08
N GLY A 59 -5.97 14.88 3.07
CA GLY A 59 -7.43 14.86 3.00
C GLY A 59 -8.01 15.84 1.99
N LEU A 60 -8.12 15.43 0.73
CA LEU A 60 -8.86 16.14 -0.31
C LEU A 60 -10.07 15.32 -0.75
N PRO A 61 -11.28 15.92 -0.89
CA PRO A 61 -12.46 15.20 -1.37
C PRO A 61 -12.28 14.71 -2.81
N PRO A 62 -12.31 13.39 -3.09
CA PRO A 62 -12.05 12.85 -4.42
C PRO A 62 -13.14 13.20 -5.44
N GLU A 63 -14.37 13.47 -4.98
CA GLU A 63 -15.53 13.84 -5.81
C GLU A 63 -15.37 15.22 -6.48
N SER A 64 -14.43 16.05 -6.01
CA SER A 64 -14.36 17.48 -6.34
C SER A 64 -13.03 17.92 -6.95
N PHE A 65 -12.03 17.04 -6.98
CA PHE A 65 -10.66 17.40 -7.35
C PHE A 65 -9.97 16.30 -8.16
N ASP A 66 -9.39 16.68 -9.28
CA ASP A 66 -8.37 15.86 -9.95
C ASP A 66 -7.04 16.00 -9.19
N VAL A 67 -6.52 14.90 -8.65
CA VAL A 67 -5.37 14.90 -7.74
C VAL A 67 -4.08 14.66 -8.52
N MET A 68 -3.35 15.74 -8.81
CA MET A 68 -2.00 15.66 -9.40
C MET A 68 -0.93 15.89 -8.34
N ILE A 69 -0.09 14.88 -8.08
CA ILE A 69 0.99 14.94 -7.10
C ILE A 69 2.32 15.14 -7.82
N THR A 70 2.96 16.29 -7.59
CA THR A 70 4.34 16.53 -8.06
C THR A 70 5.32 16.22 -6.92
N THR A 71 6.23 15.27 -7.14
CA THR A 71 7.20 14.84 -6.11
C THR A 71 8.52 14.41 -6.74
N ASN A 72 9.58 14.32 -5.92
CA ASN A 72 10.88 13.86 -6.37
C ASN A 72 11.01 12.33 -6.26
N ARG A 73 12.06 11.75 -6.87
CA ARG A 73 12.30 10.29 -6.90
C ARG A 73 12.38 9.66 -5.51
N GLU A 74 13.01 10.35 -4.55
CA GLU A 74 13.19 9.84 -3.20
C GLU A 74 11.85 9.77 -2.45
N SER A 75 11.09 10.87 -2.47
CA SER A 75 9.77 10.96 -1.88
C SER A 75 8.77 9.99 -2.54
N LEU A 76 8.82 9.81 -3.86
CA LEU A 76 8.03 8.80 -4.57
C LEU A 76 8.40 7.38 -4.12
N GLY A 77 9.69 7.06 -4.03
CA GLY A 77 10.14 5.76 -3.58
C GLY A 77 9.65 5.43 -2.17
N ARG A 78 9.68 6.41 -1.27
CA ARG A 78 9.13 6.29 0.10
C ARG A 78 7.62 6.04 0.09
N LEU A 79 6.88 6.77 -0.74
CA LEU A 79 5.43 6.60 -0.88
C LEU A 79 5.08 5.20 -1.39
N LEU A 80 5.76 4.72 -2.43
CA LEU A 80 5.56 3.38 -2.98
C LEU A 80 5.89 2.29 -1.96
N ALA A 81 7.01 2.41 -1.24
CA ALA A 81 7.37 1.46 -0.20
C ALA A 81 6.31 1.39 0.90
N SER A 82 5.82 2.55 1.35
CA SER A 82 4.72 2.62 2.33
C SER A 82 3.45 1.95 1.83
N ALA A 83 3.03 2.25 0.60
CA ALA A 83 1.83 1.68 0.00
C ALA A 83 1.93 0.16 -0.15
N MET A 84 3.08 -0.36 -0.58
CA MET A 84 3.32 -1.81 -0.70
C MET A 84 3.23 -2.54 0.64
N MET A 85 3.84 -1.99 1.69
CA MET A 85 3.74 -2.58 3.03
C MET A 85 2.30 -2.58 3.53
N SER A 86 1.60 -1.45 3.41
CA SER A 86 0.19 -1.36 3.76
C SER A 86 -0.65 -2.41 3.01
N GLY A 87 -0.43 -2.56 1.69
CA GLY A 87 -1.11 -3.56 0.87
C GLY A 87 -0.81 -5.00 1.30
N TYR A 88 0.45 -5.32 1.60
CA TYR A 88 0.85 -6.63 2.11
C TYR A 88 0.17 -6.95 3.45
N PHE A 89 0.20 -6.01 4.41
CA PHE A 89 -0.47 -6.18 5.70
C PHE A 89 -1.97 -6.39 5.55
N LEU A 90 -2.61 -5.64 4.64
CA LEU A 90 -4.03 -5.80 4.34
C LEU A 90 -4.33 -7.20 3.78
N LYS A 91 -3.50 -7.68 2.85
CA LYS A 91 -3.67 -9.02 2.29
C LYS A 91 -3.47 -10.12 3.33
N SER A 92 -2.48 -9.98 4.22
CA SER A 92 -2.25 -10.91 5.32
C SER A 92 -3.42 -10.91 6.31
N ALA A 93 -3.96 -9.74 6.66
CA ALA A 93 -5.13 -9.63 7.53
C ALA A 93 -6.38 -10.28 6.91
N GLU A 94 -6.58 -10.07 5.61
CA GLU A 94 -7.66 -10.69 4.84
C GLU A 94 -7.53 -12.22 4.82
N GLN A 95 -6.34 -12.75 4.54
CA GLN A 95 -6.08 -14.19 4.54
C GLN A 95 -6.37 -14.81 5.91
N ARG A 96 -5.94 -14.15 6.99
CA ARG A 96 -6.21 -14.61 8.34
C ARG A 96 -7.71 -14.61 8.65
N LEU A 97 -8.43 -13.55 8.29
CA LEU A 97 -9.87 -13.45 8.51
C LEU A 97 -10.65 -14.49 7.68
N ALA A 98 -10.22 -14.74 6.44
CA ALA A 98 -10.81 -15.77 5.59
C ALA A 98 -10.64 -17.18 6.19
N LEU A 99 -9.46 -17.46 6.76
CA LEU A 99 -9.21 -18.70 7.50
C LEU A 99 -10.10 -18.77 8.75
N GLU A 100 -10.12 -17.76 9.60
CA GLU A 100 -10.95 -17.76 10.81
C GLU A 100 -12.45 -18.02 10.48
N LYS A 101 -12.95 -17.45 9.38
CA LYS A 101 -14.31 -17.74 8.88
C LYS A 101 -14.48 -19.18 8.43
N SER A 102 -13.57 -19.71 7.61
CA SER A 102 -13.70 -21.09 7.11
C SER A 102 -13.60 -22.15 8.22
N TRP A 103 -12.86 -21.85 9.29
CA TRP A 103 -12.77 -22.72 10.46
C TRP A 103 -14.03 -22.68 11.32
N SER A 104 -14.69 -21.52 11.40
CA SER A 104 -15.96 -21.36 12.13
C SER A 104 -17.14 -22.04 11.41
N ASP A 105 -17.07 -22.16 10.09
CA ASP A 105 -18.12 -22.77 9.25
C ASP A 105 -18.06 -24.32 9.23
N VAL A 106 -16.94 -24.90 9.71
CA VAL A 106 -16.70 -26.36 9.74
C VAL A 106 -17.09 -26.99 11.10
N GLN A 107 -17.41 -26.18 12.12
CA GLN A 107 -17.74 -26.63 13.47
C GLN A 107 -19.22 -26.44 13.81
#